data_AF-J5XEG5-F1
#
_entry.id   AF-J5XEG5-F1
#
_cell.length_a   1.000
_cell.length_b   1.000
_cell.length_c   1.000
_cell.angle_alpha   90.00
_cell.angle_beta   90.00
_cell.angle_gamma   90.00
#
_symmetry.space_group_name_H-M   'P 1'
#
loop_
_entity.id
_entity.type
_entity.pdbx_description
1 polymer ?
#
loop_
_entity_poly.entity_id
_entity_poly.type
_entity_poly.pdbx_seq_one_letter_code
_entity_poly.pdbx_strand_id
1 'polypeptide(L)'
;MKIGKKLCAAILTSLVAAAPLALPLPLAATTEAAALNPVMIGMSAIGGFLAYQGTLKEMLAIGNNVDYQISGLKQDMEENGEDKDALDREVVDRVLGQITEHGEYALSINSLPFLWRVTAGDAFNAACYPTDYITVNRGLVRALHHDEDELAAVLGHEMTHGLRQHSAKNYAKAVAESYAGIAIGSAADNLDWQKLNAVVGYAIAKDVTLPSELEADEGGFHLMTTAGFNPGGGAAAMARMAYYLTYETQDISEYQDPFENPNAPNYNDHPAMHERVERLAAMMTNYGMGHVTVENGTDVLIDGEKLLSADWDADYNNTTENAYLIAGGIAKAFHDHASFDGWHFSAAPGARISYLDDSRVYEKLKKFVMRNHAEERLEELVRNAYASSKDKEMREKVAAEEKKRTDAWQKIRENALNAKGDYVKQLRYNADRYSDNGMAKEALFLMERAFAARNPDNVAENYAIRGRAKAVAGDYEAALADSNHAVELDATNIYNFLNRADVYRMMGEREKALADLEKSQEIDAKNPYIYKMRGEIYNEMGEKEAALAAYKEYWKQAPNASDIPDEYMQEVDAAAYDKIVKEREKKEQEKKEKEAAKKDASENKMGEKP
;
A
#
# COMPACT_ATOMS: atom_id res chain seq x y z
N MET A 1 16.15 -39.70 22.39
CA MET A 1 14.73 -39.88 22.02
C MET A 1 14.12 -38.51 21.86
N LYS A 2 13.57 -38.25 20.66
CA LYS A 2 13.34 -36.93 20.08
C LYS A 2 11.94 -36.42 20.37
N ILE A 3 11.84 -35.19 20.86
CA ILE A 3 10.71 -34.29 20.63
C ILE A 3 11.31 -32.92 20.32
N GLY A 4 11.02 -32.41 19.12
CA GLY A 4 11.39 -31.10 18.60
C GLY A 4 10.84 -31.02 17.17
N LYS A 5 10.49 -29.90 16.54
CA LYS A 5 10.35 -28.46 16.84
C LYS A 5 10.12 -27.85 15.42
N LYS A 6 9.31 -26.78 15.27
CA LYS A 6 9.16 -25.87 14.08
C LYS A 6 8.31 -26.45 12.93
N LEU A 7 7.21 -25.89 12.42
CA LEU A 7 6.60 -24.54 12.35
C LEU A 7 7.52 -23.41 11.82
N CYS A 8 7.07 -22.80 10.72
CA CYS A 8 7.60 -21.65 9.93
C CYS A 8 8.21 -22.01 8.57
N ALA A 9 7.79 -21.24 7.56
CA ALA A 9 8.18 -21.19 6.15
C ALA A 9 7.37 -22.05 5.16
N ALA A 10 6.26 -21.49 4.66
CA ALA A 10 5.77 -21.67 3.29
C ALA A 10 4.59 -20.72 3.02
N ILE A 11 4.85 -19.42 2.79
CA ILE A 11 3.90 -18.53 2.11
C ILE A 11 4.72 -17.62 1.17
N LEU A 12 4.19 -17.45 -0.05
CA LEU A 12 4.58 -16.48 -1.10
C LEU A 12 5.84 -16.77 -1.93
N THR A 13 5.72 -17.72 -2.84
CA THR A 13 6.20 -17.58 -4.23
C THR A 13 5.43 -18.56 -5.12
N SER A 14 4.45 -18.09 -5.87
CA SER A 14 4.10 -18.71 -7.15
C SER A 14 3.56 -17.64 -8.08
N LEU A 15 4.50 -17.10 -8.85
CA LEU A 15 4.30 -16.30 -10.04
C LEU A 15 3.23 -16.89 -10.97
N VAL A 16 2.49 -15.98 -11.59
CA VAL A 16 1.82 -16.16 -12.86
C VAL A 16 2.82 -16.71 -13.89
N ALA A 17 2.61 -17.96 -14.28
CA ALA A 17 2.96 -18.48 -15.60
C ALA A 17 1.89 -19.51 -15.96
N ALA A 18 0.74 -19.03 -16.42
CA ALA A 18 -0.26 -19.88 -17.04
C ALA A 18 0.31 -20.41 -18.37
N ALA A 19 0.78 -21.64 -18.38
CA ALA A 19 0.79 -22.48 -19.57
C ALA A 19 -0.46 -23.37 -19.51
N PRO A 20 -1.20 -23.61 -20.61
CA PRO A 20 -2.42 -24.39 -20.59
C PRO A 20 -2.07 -25.88 -20.47
N LEU A 21 -1.95 -26.38 -19.25
CA LEU A 21 -1.95 -27.82 -18.99
C LEU A 21 -3.40 -28.28 -18.88
N ALA A 22 -4.01 -28.53 -20.04
CA ALA A 22 -5.23 -29.31 -20.15
C ALA A 22 -4.94 -30.75 -19.69
N LEU A 23 -5.23 -31.06 -18.43
CA LEU A 23 -5.35 -32.43 -17.96
C LEU A 23 -6.85 -32.76 -17.83
N PRO A 24 -7.32 -33.85 -18.47
CA PRO A 24 -8.72 -34.25 -18.37
C PRO A 24 -8.95 -34.88 -16.99
N LEU A 25 -9.67 -34.18 -16.12
CA LEU A 25 -10.26 -34.80 -14.93
C LEU A 25 -11.58 -35.46 -15.34
N PRO A 26 -11.78 -36.77 -15.09
CA PRO A 26 -13.08 -37.38 -15.31
C PRO A 26 -14.02 -36.92 -14.19
N LEU A 27 -15.01 -36.10 -14.55
CA LEU A 27 -16.20 -35.86 -13.73
C LEU A 27 -17.04 -37.13 -13.73
N ALA A 28 -16.81 -38.03 -12.76
CA ALA A 28 -17.79 -39.04 -12.41
C ALA A 28 -18.65 -38.47 -11.27
N ALA A 29 -19.80 -37.91 -11.64
CA ALA A 29 -20.84 -37.57 -10.68
C ALA A 29 -21.47 -38.86 -10.14
N THR A 30 -21.27 -39.18 -8.87
CA THR A 30 -22.17 -40.06 -8.13
C THR A 30 -23.11 -39.21 -7.30
N THR A 31 -24.36 -39.19 -7.73
CA THR A 31 -25.49 -38.52 -7.08
C THR A 31 -25.88 -39.25 -5.79
N GLU A 32 -25.47 -38.73 -4.64
CA GLU A 32 -26.25 -38.81 -3.40
C GLU A 32 -26.08 -37.48 -2.65
N ALA A 33 -27.06 -36.58 -2.81
CA ALA A 33 -27.16 -35.39 -2.00
C ALA A 33 -27.52 -35.83 -0.57
N ALA A 34 -26.51 -36.05 0.28
CA ALA A 34 -26.71 -36.22 1.71
C ALA A 34 -27.33 -34.92 2.24
N ALA A 35 -28.60 -34.97 2.64
CA ALA A 35 -29.26 -33.84 3.30
C ALA A 35 -28.47 -33.51 4.59
N LEU A 36 -27.79 -32.36 4.61
CA LEU A 36 -26.99 -31.93 5.75
C LEU A 36 -27.89 -31.80 7.01
N ASN A 37 -27.46 -32.41 8.11
CA ASN A 37 -28.09 -32.25 9.43
C ASN A 37 -27.96 -30.78 9.89
N PRO A 38 -29.04 -30.13 10.39
CA PRO A 38 -28.99 -28.77 10.94
C PRO A 38 -27.89 -28.53 11.98
N VAL A 39 -27.52 -29.54 12.76
CA VAL A 39 -26.40 -29.48 13.71
C VAL A 39 -25.05 -29.41 12.99
N MET A 40 -24.89 -30.14 11.89
CA MET A 40 -23.68 -30.08 11.04
C MET A 40 -23.60 -28.73 10.32
N ILE A 41 -24.71 -28.21 9.81
CA ILE A 41 -24.78 -26.84 9.24
C ILE A 41 -24.38 -25.81 10.31
N GLY A 42 -24.92 -25.95 11.53
CA GLY A 42 -24.56 -25.09 12.66
C GLY A 42 -23.10 -25.18 13.08
N MET A 43 -22.52 -26.38 13.17
CA MET A 43 -21.10 -26.58 13.50
C MET A 43 -20.17 -26.06 12.42
N SER A 44 -20.57 -26.15 11.15
CA SER A 44 -19.79 -25.69 10.00
C SER A 44 -19.83 -24.18 9.85
N ALA A 45 -20.98 -23.56 10.14
CA ALA A 45 -21.10 -22.11 10.26
C ALA A 45 -20.24 -21.57 11.43
N ILE A 46 -20.22 -22.26 12.58
CA ILE A 46 -19.35 -21.90 13.72
C ILE A 46 -17.87 -22.11 13.35
N GLY A 47 -17.51 -23.23 12.72
CA GLY A 47 -16.15 -23.55 12.29
C GLY A 47 -15.62 -22.54 11.27
N GLY A 48 -16.40 -22.21 10.24
CA GLY A 48 -16.06 -21.18 9.25
C GLY A 48 -15.96 -19.80 9.88
N PHE A 49 -16.85 -19.43 10.80
CA PHE A 49 -16.76 -18.15 11.53
C PHE A 49 -15.49 -18.05 12.39
N LEU A 50 -15.15 -19.10 13.14
CA LEU A 50 -13.93 -19.13 13.94
C LEU A 50 -12.66 -19.13 13.07
N ALA A 51 -12.68 -19.86 11.95
CA ALA A 51 -11.59 -19.84 10.97
C ALA A 51 -11.40 -18.45 10.36
N TYR A 52 -12.49 -17.77 9.98
CA TYR A 52 -12.46 -16.38 9.50
C TYR A 52 -11.81 -15.46 10.54
N GLN A 53 -12.31 -15.47 11.77
CA GLN A 53 -11.82 -14.58 12.84
C GLN A 53 -10.36 -14.84 13.19
N GLY A 54 -9.95 -16.11 13.29
CA GLY A 54 -8.57 -16.50 13.54
C GLY A 54 -7.64 -16.04 12.42
N THR A 55 -8.00 -16.36 11.18
CA THR A 55 -7.18 -16.03 10.00
C THR A 55 -7.10 -14.52 9.79
N LEU A 56 -8.20 -13.79 9.93
CA LEU A 56 -8.21 -12.33 9.81
C LEU A 56 -7.28 -11.71 10.86
N LYS A 57 -7.35 -12.17 12.12
CA LYS A 57 -6.45 -11.67 13.17
C LYS A 57 -4.98 -11.89 12.83
N GLU A 58 -4.63 -13.06 12.30
CA GLU A 58 -3.26 -13.36 11.86
C GLU A 58 -2.82 -12.49 10.69
N MET A 59 -3.67 -12.34 9.65
CA MET A 59 -3.36 -11.50 8.50
C MET A 59 -3.22 -10.02 8.87
N LEU A 60 -4.05 -9.53 9.79
CA LEU A 60 -3.92 -8.18 10.33
C LEU A 60 -2.63 -8.00 11.14
N ALA A 61 -2.18 -9.02 11.87
CA ALA A 61 -0.91 -9.00 12.58
C ALA A 61 0.29 -9.03 11.62
N ILE A 62 0.19 -9.76 10.51
CA ILE A 62 1.19 -9.75 9.43
C ILE A 62 1.22 -8.38 8.76
N GLY A 63 0.05 -7.82 8.44
CA GLY A 63 -0.08 -6.48 7.86
C GLY A 63 0.55 -5.39 8.74
N ASN A 64 0.38 -5.50 10.06
CA ASN A 64 0.94 -4.58 11.05
C ASN A 64 2.37 -4.94 11.51
N ASN A 65 3.21 -5.46 10.62
CA ASN A 65 4.56 -5.87 10.97
C ASN A 65 5.57 -5.51 9.87
N VAL A 66 6.52 -4.65 10.28
CA VAL A 66 7.53 -4.05 9.40
C VAL A 66 8.46 -5.08 8.77
N ASP A 67 8.74 -6.20 9.44
CA ASP A 67 9.59 -7.25 8.87
C ASP A 67 8.94 -7.84 7.61
N TYR A 68 7.63 -8.07 7.63
CA TYR A 68 6.90 -8.54 6.46
C TYR A 68 6.78 -7.47 5.38
N GLN A 69 6.57 -6.21 5.76
CA GLN A 69 6.53 -5.10 4.80
C GLN A 69 7.86 -4.96 4.04
N ILE A 70 8.97 -4.93 4.77
CA ILE A 70 10.32 -4.79 4.19
C ILE A 70 10.73 -6.06 3.42
N SER A 71 10.40 -7.25 3.94
CA SER A 71 10.66 -8.49 3.21
C SER A 71 9.87 -8.57 1.91
N GLY A 72 8.59 -8.16 1.93
CA GLY A 72 7.75 -8.11 0.74
C GLY A 72 8.29 -7.13 -0.30
N LEU A 73 8.70 -5.93 0.13
CA LEU A 73 9.36 -4.95 -0.74
C LEU A 73 10.65 -5.52 -1.34
N LYS A 74 11.55 -6.09 -0.53
CA LYS A 74 12.81 -6.67 -1.02
C LYS A 74 12.56 -7.78 -2.03
N GLN A 75 11.60 -8.67 -1.75
CA GLN A 75 11.22 -9.74 -2.65
C GLN A 75 10.67 -9.19 -3.97
N ASP A 76 9.80 -8.20 -3.93
CA ASP A 76 9.26 -7.54 -5.12
C ASP A 76 10.39 -6.91 -5.97
N MET A 77 11.33 -6.21 -5.33
CA MET A 77 12.51 -5.65 -6.03
C MET A 77 13.45 -6.73 -6.57
N GLU A 78 13.61 -7.87 -5.90
CA GLU A 78 14.38 -9.00 -6.40
C GLU A 78 13.70 -9.70 -7.59
N GLU A 79 12.37 -9.78 -7.59
CA GLU A 79 11.59 -10.47 -8.60
C GLU A 79 11.38 -9.63 -9.86
N ASN A 80 11.04 -8.35 -9.68
CA ASN A 80 10.60 -7.46 -10.76
C ASN A 80 11.66 -6.40 -11.12
N GLY A 81 12.65 -6.17 -10.26
CA GLY A 81 13.63 -5.10 -10.41
C GLY A 81 13.04 -3.72 -10.12
N GLU A 82 13.88 -2.78 -9.70
CA GLU A 82 13.51 -1.38 -9.59
C GLU A 82 13.56 -0.71 -10.97
N ASP A 83 12.59 0.15 -11.26
CA ASP A 83 12.65 0.95 -12.47
C ASP A 83 13.83 1.93 -12.43
N LYS A 84 14.51 2.07 -13.57
CA LYS A 84 15.73 2.89 -13.67
C LYS A 84 15.44 4.31 -14.12
N ASP A 85 14.25 4.58 -14.66
CA ASP A 85 13.88 5.93 -15.06
C ASP A 85 13.61 6.76 -13.81
N ALA A 86 14.15 7.98 -13.80
CA ALA A 86 13.92 8.89 -12.68
C ALA A 86 12.53 9.52 -12.77
N LEU A 87 12.04 9.79 -13.98
CA LEU A 87 10.73 10.42 -14.17
C LEU A 87 9.59 9.51 -13.71
N ASP A 88 9.66 8.21 -14.05
CA ASP A 88 8.67 7.21 -13.65
C ASP A 88 8.55 7.14 -12.11
N ARG A 89 9.69 7.17 -11.41
CA ARG A 89 9.73 7.15 -9.95
C ARG A 89 9.28 8.46 -9.34
N GLU A 90 9.77 9.58 -9.85
CA GLU A 90 9.46 10.91 -9.32
C GLU A 90 7.97 11.27 -9.45
N VAL A 91 7.29 10.87 -10.53
CA VAL A 91 5.85 11.13 -10.67
C VAL A 91 5.04 10.32 -9.66
N VAL A 92 5.39 9.05 -9.44
CA VAL A 92 4.73 8.20 -8.44
C VAL A 92 4.99 8.73 -7.03
N ASP A 93 6.22 9.12 -6.73
CA ASP A 93 6.60 9.72 -5.44
C ASP A 93 5.85 11.02 -5.16
N ARG A 94 5.69 11.89 -6.17
CA ARG A 94 4.89 13.12 -6.03
C ARG A 94 3.42 12.80 -5.76
N VAL A 95 2.83 11.88 -6.54
CA VAL A 95 1.41 11.53 -6.41
C VAL A 95 1.11 10.90 -5.05
N LEU A 96 1.81 9.83 -4.67
CA LEU A 96 1.59 9.17 -3.38
C LEU A 96 2.03 10.04 -2.21
N GLY A 97 3.09 10.84 -2.36
CA GLY A 97 3.47 11.85 -1.38
C GLY A 97 2.34 12.84 -1.12
N GLN A 98 1.77 13.43 -2.16
CA GLN A 98 0.66 14.37 -2.03
C GLN A 98 -0.60 13.73 -1.43
N ILE A 99 -0.96 12.49 -1.84
CA ILE A 99 -2.10 11.78 -1.25
C ILE A 99 -1.87 11.48 0.24
N THR A 100 -0.67 11.04 0.62
CA THR A 100 -0.36 10.71 2.02
C THR A 100 -0.24 11.96 2.91
N GLU A 101 0.18 13.10 2.36
CA GLU A 101 0.33 14.35 3.12
C GLU A 101 -0.96 15.16 3.23
N HIS A 102 -1.81 15.14 2.19
CA HIS A 102 -2.97 16.03 2.08
C HIS A 102 -4.31 15.31 1.94
N GLY A 103 -4.32 14.01 1.64
CA GLY A 103 -5.55 13.22 1.53
C GLY A 103 -6.27 13.05 2.87
N GLU A 104 -7.60 12.97 2.83
CA GLU A 104 -8.40 12.73 4.02
C GLU A 104 -8.53 11.22 4.32
N TYR A 105 -7.65 10.72 5.20
CA TYR A 105 -7.72 9.34 5.67
C TYR A 105 -7.28 9.17 7.13
N ALA A 106 -7.41 7.93 7.62
CA ALA A 106 -6.92 7.52 8.92
C ALA A 106 -6.39 6.08 8.88
N LEU A 107 -5.21 5.86 9.46
CA LEU A 107 -4.65 4.53 9.62
C LEU A 107 -5.31 3.82 10.80
N SER A 108 -5.69 2.56 10.58
CA SER A 108 -6.20 1.70 11.64
C SER A 108 -5.10 1.32 12.65
N ILE A 109 -5.49 0.70 13.76
CA ILE A 109 -4.53 0.18 14.75
C ILE A 109 -3.63 -0.93 14.19
N ASN A 110 -4.02 -1.54 13.07
CA ASN A 110 -3.29 -2.62 12.41
C ASN A 110 -2.72 -2.19 11.04
N SER A 111 -2.48 -0.90 10.86
CA SER A 111 -1.93 -0.35 9.62
C SER A 111 -0.57 0.29 9.86
N LEU A 112 0.35 0.04 8.93
CA LEU A 112 1.67 0.65 8.83
C LEU A 112 1.57 1.96 8.03
N PRO A 113 2.59 2.85 8.09
CA PRO A 113 2.74 3.86 7.06
C PRO A 113 2.92 3.18 5.69
N PHE A 114 2.35 3.80 4.65
CA PHE A 114 2.49 3.31 3.30
C PHE A 114 3.94 3.39 2.84
N LEU A 115 4.41 2.31 2.22
CA LEU A 115 5.64 2.29 1.43
C LEU A 115 5.27 2.07 -0.03
N TRP A 116 6.08 2.56 -0.96
CA TRP A 116 5.88 2.28 -2.37
C TRP A 116 7.18 2.19 -3.16
N ARG A 117 7.15 1.43 -4.27
CA ARG A 117 8.23 1.36 -5.26
C ARG A 117 7.68 1.24 -6.67
N VAL A 118 8.44 1.75 -7.63
CA VAL A 118 8.19 1.53 -9.06
C VAL A 118 9.08 0.40 -9.54
N THR A 119 8.45 -0.64 -10.09
CA THR A 119 9.14 -1.81 -10.62
C THR A 119 9.45 -1.67 -12.10
N ALA A 120 10.41 -2.47 -12.57
CA ALA A 120 10.72 -2.64 -13.98
C ALA A 120 9.69 -3.51 -14.75
N GLY A 121 8.52 -3.81 -14.16
CA GLY A 121 7.45 -4.53 -14.84
C GLY A 121 6.78 -3.71 -15.95
N ASP A 122 6.60 -4.31 -17.12
CA ASP A 122 6.00 -3.64 -18.29
C ASP A 122 4.47 -3.79 -18.38
N ALA A 123 3.86 -4.56 -17.47
CA ALA A 123 2.41 -4.72 -17.41
C ALA A 123 1.72 -3.48 -16.84
N PHE A 124 0.51 -3.18 -17.33
CA PHE A 124 -0.39 -2.20 -16.73
C PHE A 124 -0.89 -2.75 -15.38
N ASN A 125 -0.16 -2.49 -14.29
CA ASN A 125 -0.52 -3.03 -12.99
C ASN A 125 0.02 -2.17 -11.84
N ALA A 126 -0.77 -2.08 -10.78
CA ALA A 126 -0.34 -1.66 -9.46
C ALA A 126 -1.05 -2.56 -8.44
N ALA A 127 -0.47 -2.72 -7.26
CA ALA A 127 -1.08 -3.53 -6.21
C ALA A 127 -0.68 -3.06 -4.83
N CYS A 128 -1.62 -3.13 -3.88
CA CYS A 128 -1.37 -2.93 -2.46
C CYS A 128 -1.31 -4.26 -1.70
N TYR A 129 -0.15 -4.53 -1.09
CA TYR A 129 0.06 -5.68 -0.22
C TYR A 129 -0.67 -5.49 1.13
N PRO A 130 -1.00 -6.58 1.84
CA PRO A 130 -1.63 -6.49 3.18
C PRO A 130 -0.84 -5.68 4.21
N THR A 131 0.43 -5.42 3.95
CA THR A 131 1.38 -4.67 4.77
C THR A 131 1.42 -3.18 4.44
N ASP A 132 0.45 -2.65 3.68
CA ASP A 132 0.45 -1.26 3.21
C ASP A 132 1.67 -0.92 2.31
N TYR A 133 2.23 -1.91 1.63
CA TYR A 133 3.25 -1.72 0.59
C TYR A 133 2.60 -1.69 -0.79
N ILE A 134 2.80 -0.62 -1.54
CA ILE A 134 2.26 -0.43 -2.89
C ILE A 134 3.37 -0.68 -3.91
N THR A 135 3.14 -1.64 -4.80
CA THR A 135 4.00 -1.86 -5.96
C THR A 135 3.35 -1.24 -7.19
N VAL A 136 4.14 -0.55 -8.01
CA VAL A 136 3.67 0.12 -9.22
C VAL A 136 4.54 -0.32 -10.38
N ASN A 137 3.98 -0.94 -11.41
CA ASN A 137 4.76 -1.29 -12.60
C ASN A 137 4.99 -0.05 -13.46
N ARG A 138 6.19 0.11 -14.04
CA ARG A 138 6.45 1.17 -15.02
C ARG A 138 5.49 1.13 -16.22
N GLY A 139 5.00 -0.06 -16.58
CA GLY A 139 3.99 -0.23 -17.63
C GLY A 139 2.75 0.60 -17.35
N LEU A 140 2.26 0.59 -16.11
CA LEU A 140 1.14 1.44 -15.69
C LEU A 140 1.47 2.93 -15.82
N VAL A 141 2.62 3.35 -15.27
CA VAL A 141 3.03 4.77 -15.26
C VAL A 141 3.12 5.35 -16.66
N ARG A 142 3.70 4.58 -17.60
CA ARG A 142 3.89 5.00 -18.99
C ARG A 142 2.62 4.89 -19.82
N ALA A 143 1.79 3.90 -19.58
CA ALA A 143 0.48 3.80 -20.21
C ALA A 143 -0.43 4.97 -19.81
N LEU A 144 -0.31 5.46 -18.58
CA LEU A 144 -0.96 6.69 -18.12
C LEU A 144 -0.20 7.96 -18.54
N HIS A 145 0.82 7.85 -19.39
CA HIS A 145 1.65 8.96 -19.88
C HIS A 145 2.06 9.96 -18.79
N HIS A 146 2.38 9.44 -17.59
CA HIS A 146 2.78 10.25 -16.43
C HIS A 146 1.74 11.29 -15.99
N ASP A 147 0.47 11.14 -16.38
CA ASP A 147 -0.59 12.06 -15.95
C ASP A 147 -0.86 11.87 -14.45
N GLU A 148 -0.57 12.91 -13.67
CA GLU A 148 -0.64 12.88 -12.21
C GLU A 148 -2.08 12.71 -11.69
N ASP A 149 -3.09 13.18 -12.41
CA ASP A 149 -4.49 13.03 -11.98
C ASP A 149 -5.01 11.61 -12.21
N GLU A 150 -4.63 11.00 -13.33
CA GLU A 150 -4.96 9.61 -13.64
C GLU A 150 -4.21 8.65 -12.70
N LEU A 151 -2.92 8.90 -12.46
CA LEU A 151 -2.13 8.15 -11.49
C LEU A 151 -2.69 8.29 -10.08
N ALA A 152 -3.11 9.48 -9.66
CA ALA A 152 -3.68 9.68 -8.32
C ALA A 152 -4.96 8.87 -8.11
N ALA A 153 -5.78 8.69 -9.16
CA ALA A 153 -6.96 7.83 -9.08
C ALA A 153 -6.59 6.37 -8.85
N VAL A 154 -5.68 5.81 -9.66
CA VAL A 154 -5.26 4.41 -9.57
C VAL A 154 -4.51 4.15 -8.26
N LEU A 155 -3.58 5.02 -7.88
CA LEU A 155 -2.80 4.85 -6.67
C LEU A 155 -3.63 5.08 -5.41
N GLY A 156 -4.62 5.99 -5.45
CA GLY A 156 -5.63 6.13 -4.40
C GLY A 156 -6.52 4.90 -4.25
N HIS A 157 -6.87 4.23 -5.36
CA HIS A 157 -7.58 2.95 -5.35
C HIS A 157 -6.74 1.89 -4.62
N GLU A 158 -5.45 1.74 -4.95
CA GLU A 158 -4.54 0.82 -4.26
C GLU A 158 -4.37 1.15 -2.77
N MET A 159 -4.21 2.43 -2.42
CA MET A 159 -4.18 2.85 -1.02
C MET A 159 -5.45 2.45 -0.28
N THR A 160 -6.62 2.50 -0.93
CA THR A 160 -7.88 2.10 -0.32
C THR A 160 -7.91 0.60 0.00
N HIS A 161 -7.33 -0.27 -0.82
CA HIS A 161 -7.18 -1.69 -0.48
C HIS A 161 -6.42 -1.91 0.83
N GLY A 162 -5.34 -1.15 1.06
CA GLY A 162 -4.57 -1.17 2.31
C GLY A 162 -5.38 -0.63 3.49
N LEU A 163 -5.92 0.59 3.35
CA LEU A 163 -6.73 1.26 4.39
C LEU A 163 -7.93 0.42 4.84
N ARG A 164 -8.57 -0.28 3.90
CA ARG A 164 -9.74 -1.13 4.16
C ARG A 164 -9.38 -2.59 4.44
N GLN A 165 -8.09 -2.94 4.38
CA GLN A 165 -7.56 -4.28 4.65
C GLN A 165 -8.28 -5.35 3.81
N HIS A 166 -8.56 -5.03 2.54
CA HIS A 166 -9.30 -5.89 1.62
C HIS A 166 -8.61 -7.25 1.46
N SER A 167 -7.30 -7.26 1.22
CA SER A 167 -6.51 -8.49 1.05
C SER A 167 -6.58 -9.40 2.29
N ALA A 168 -6.50 -8.83 3.50
CA ALA A 168 -6.60 -9.60 4.74
C ALA A 168 -8.01 -10.20 4.94
N LYS A 169 -9.07 -9.43 4.62
CA LYS A 169 -10.46 -9.89 4.70
C LYS A 169 -10.76 -10.97 3.65
N ASN A 170 -10.27 -10.80 2.43
CA ASN A 170 -10.48 -11.76 1.35
C ASN A 170 -9.73 -13.06 1.62
N TYR A 171 -8.49 -12.99 2.13
CA TYR A 171 -7.74 -14.16 2.62
C TYR A 171 -8.54 -14.92 3.68
N ALA A 172 -9.01 -14.20 4.71
CA ALA A 172 -9.77 -14.81 5.80
C ALA A 172 -11.09 -15.42 5.31
N LYS A 173 -11.76 -14.78 4.35
CA LYS A 173 -12.98 -15.28 3.71
C LYS A 173 -12.72 -16.57 2.94
N ALA A 174 -11.67 -16.61 2.11
CA ALA A 174 -11.30 -17.80 1.35
C ALA A 174 -11.00 -19.00 2.26
N VAL A 175 -10.26 -18.78 3.36
CA VAL A 175 -10.02 -19.83 4.37
C VAL A 175 -11.34 -20.29 5.00
N ALA A 176 -12.21 -19.37 5.41
CA ALA A 176 -13.49 -19.72 6.02
C ALA A 176 -14.41 -20.53 5.09
N GLU A 177 -14.45 -20.17 3.81
CA GLU A 177 -15.22 -20.89 2.78
C GLU A 177 -14.69 -22.31 2.55
N SER A 178 -13.37 -22.51 2.64
CA SER A 178 -12.79 -23.85 2.57
C SER A 178 -13.28 -24.76 3.70
N TYR A 179 -13.40 -24.24 4.93
CA TYR A 179 -13.97 -24.95 6.07
C TYR A 179 -15.48 -25.25 5.89
N ALA A 180 -16.21 -24.37 5.22
CA ALA A 180 -17.62 -24.62 4.88
C ALA A 180 -17.75 -25.71 3.80
N GLY A 181 -16.84 -25.77 2.82
CA GLY A 181 -16.81 -26.82 1.78
C GLY A 181 -16.50 -28.22 2.33
N ILE A 182 -15.63 -28.32 3.35
CA ILE A 182 -15.28 -29.57 4.05
C ILE A 182 -16.48 -30.19 4.78
N ALA A 183 -17.48 -29.39 5.16
CA ALA A 183 -18.69 -29.90 5.79
C ALA A 183 -19.70 -30.51 4.81
N ILE A 184 -19.62 -30.14 3.53
CA ILE A 184 -20.51 -30.62 2.47
C ILE A 184 -19.93 -31.90 1.82
N GLY A 185 -18.61 -32.06 1.80
CA GLY A 185 -17.92 -33.27 1.35
C GLY A 185 -17.35 -34.07 2.52
N SER A 186 -18.01 -35.17 2.88
CA SER A 186 -17.55 -36.11 3.90
C SER A 186 -16.11 -36.61 3.67
N ALA A 187 -15.10 -35.96 4.27
CA ALA A 187 -13.76 -36.51 4.54
C ALA A 187 -12.93 -35.52 5.40
N ALA A 188 -13.19 -35.48 6.71
CA ALA A 188 -12.36 -34.72 7.65
C ALA A 188 -10.95 -35.33 7.85
N ASP A 189 -10.72 -36.56 7.40
CA ASP A 189 -9.50 -37.33 7.74
C ASP A 189 -8.32 -37.13 6.77
N ASN A 190 -8.49 -36.44 5.64
CA ASN A 190 -7.42 -36.25 4.63
C ASN A 190 -7.29 -34.79 4.16
N LEU A 191 -7.33 -33.84 5.11
CA LEU A 191 -7.04 -32.43 4.81
C LEU A 191 -5.55 -32.24 4.49
N ASP A 192 -5.24 -32.14 3.21
CA ASP A 192 -3.93 -31.74 2.73
C ASP A 192 -3.80 -30.20 2.80
N TRP A 193 -3.12 -29.72 3.84
CA TRP A 193 -2.86 -28.30 4.06
C TRP A 193 -2.13 -27.61 2.90
N GLN A 194 -1.37 -28.35 2.07
CA GLN A 194 -0.71 -27.77 0.90
C GLN A 194 -1.72 -27.50 -0.23
N LYS A 195 -2.76 -28.34 -0.38
CA LYS A 195 -3.85 -28.10 -1.33
C LYS A 195 -4.76 -26.95 -0.90
N LEU A 196 -4.98 -26.80 0.41
CA LEU A 196 -5.71 -25.65 0.95
C LEU A 196 -4.97 -24.34 0.67
N ASN A 197 -3.65 -24.30 0.91
CA ASN A 197 -2.83 -23.13 0.60
C ASN A 197 -2.74 -22.82 -0.90
N ALA A 198 -2.75 -23.84 -1.77
CA ALA A 198 -2.77 -23.65 -3.22
C ALA A 198 -4.12 -23.07 -3.71
N VAL A 199 -5.24 -23.53 -3.17
CA VAL A 199 -6.59 -23.02 -3.49
C VAL A 199 -6.80 -21.62 -2.91
N VAL A 200 -6.35 -21.38 -1.67
CA VAL A 200 -6.42 -20.08 -1.00
C VAL A 200 -5.50 -19.08 -1.71
N GLY A 201 -4.26 -19.45 -2.02
CA GLY A 201 -3.33 -18.61 -2.80
C GLY A 201 -3.85 -18.29 -4.21
N TYR A 202 -4.53 -19.23 -4.86
CA TYR A 202 -5.19 -19.00 -6.15
C TYR A 202 -6.43 -18.09 -6.02
N ALA A 203 -7.22 -18.21 -4.94
CA ALA A 203 -8.38 -17.36 -4.70
C ALA A 203 -7.99 -15.91 -4.31
N ILE A 204 -6.91 -15.72 -3.55
CA ILE A 204 -6.43 -14.37 -3.18
C ILE A 204 -5.78 -13.66 -4.37
N ALA A 205 -5.12 -14.41 -5.26
CA ALA A 205 -4.57 -13.87 -6.50
C ALA A 205 -5.64 -13.52 -7.54
N LYS A 206 -6.88 -13.98 -7.38
CA LYS A 206 -7.98 -13.82 -8.36
C LYS A 206 -9.22 -13.07 -7.87
N ASP A 207 -9.38 -12.81 -6.57
CA ASP A 207 -10.69 -12.43 -6.04
C ASP A 207 -10.62 -11.21 -5.12
N VAL A 208 -10.27 -10.05 -5.70
CA VAL A 208 -10.84 -8.80 -5.21
C VAL A 208 -12.31 -8.80 -5.64
N THR A 209 -13.21 -8.98 -4.68
CA THR A 209 -14.64 -9.04 -4.99
C THR A 209 -15.10 -7.72 -5.60
N LEU A 210 -16.07 -7.75 -6.52
CA LEU A 210 -16.67 -6.54 -7.10
C LEU A 210 -17.04 -5.45 -6.05
N PRO A 211 -17.63 -5.78 -4.89
CA PRO A 211 -17.85 -4.79 -3.84
C PRO A 211 -16.59 -4.08 -3.33
N SER A 212 -15.46 -4.79 -3.19
CA SER A 212 -14.19 -4.19 -2.74
C SER A 212 -13.54 -3.32 -3.82
N GLU A 213 -13.67 -3.67 -5.10
CA GLU A 213 -13.24 -2.82 -6.22
C GLU A 213 -14.03 -1.50 -6.25
N LEU A 214 -15.35 -1.58 -6.06
CA LEU A 214 -16.20 -0.39 -6.02
C LEU A 214 -15.89 0.48 -4.78
N GLU A 215 -15.64 -0.13 -3.62
CA GLU A 215 -15.18 0.59 -2.43
C GLU A 215 -13.80 1.24 -2.66
N ALA A 216 -12.90 0.58 -3.38
CA ALA A 216 -11.58 1.10 -3.72
C ALA A 216 -11.63 2.25 -4.71
N ASP A 217 -12.45 2.17 -5.75
CA ASP A 217 -12.73 3.28 -6.67
C ASP A 217 -13.28 4.51 -5.93
N GLU A 218 -14.21 4.27 -4.99
CA GLU A 218 -14.79 5.36 -4.20
C GLU A 218 -13.78 5.98 -3.24
N GLY A 219 -13.01 5.16 -2.54
CA GLY A 219 -11.95 5.63 -1.66
C GLY A 219 -10.84 6.35 -2.42
N GLY A 220 -10.43 5.83 -3.59
CA GLY A 220 -9.44 6.46 -4.46
C GLY A 220 -9.88 7.82 -4.96
N PHE A 221 -11.12 7.94 -5.43
CA PHE A 221 -11.71 9.23 -5.81
C PHE A 221 -11.68 10.24 -4.65
N HIS A 222 -12.06 9.84 -3.44
CA HIS A 222 -12.05 10.76 -2.29
C HIS A 222 -10.65 11.11 -1.81
N LEU A 223 -9.72 10.16 -1.81
CA LEU A 223 -8.31 10.39 -1.46
C LEU A 223 -7.67 11.40 -2.42
N MET A 224 -7.81 11.18 -3.73
CA MET A 224 -7.22 12.07 -4.73
C MET A 224 -7.84 13.48 -4.68
N THR A 225 -9.17 13.59 -4.54
CA THR A 225 -9.85 14.89 -4.57
C THR A 225 -9.56 15.71 -3.32
N THR A 226 -9.53 15.09 -2.15
CA THR A 226 -9.14 15.77 -0.89
C THR A 226 -7.65 16.15 -0.88
N ALA A 227 -6.80 15.38 -1.56
CA ALA A 227 -5.40 15.74 -1.80
C ALA A 227 -5.21 16.82 -2.89
N GLY A 228 -6.29 17.28 -3.54
CA GLY A 228 -6.27 18.39 -4.49
C GLY A 228 -6.11 18.00 -5.97
N PHE A 229 -6.11 16.71 -6.30
CA PHE A 229 -6.09 16.23 -7.69
C PHE A 229 -7.42 16.46 -8.39
N ASN A 230 -7.40 16.38 -9.72
CA ASN A 230 -8.56 16.58 -10.57
C ASN A 230 -9.61 15.48 -10.38
N PRO A 231 -10.86 15.81 -9.98
CA PRO A 231 -11.95 14.83 -9.85
C PRO A 231 -12.26 14.04 -11.12
N GLY A 232 -11.86 14.53 -12.29
CA GLY A 232 -12.00 13.81 -13.56
C GLY A 232 -10.97 12.70 -13.78
N GLY A 233 -9.88 12.67 -13.00
CA GLY A 233 -8.75 11.77 -13.22
C GLY A 233 -9.12 10.28 -13.17
N GLY A 234 -10.07 9.88 -12.32
CA GLY A 234 -10.53 8.49 -12.27
C GLY A 234 -11.26 8.04 -13.54
N ALA A 235 -12.18 8.87 -14.05
CA ALA A 235 -12.88 8.56 -15.30
C ALA A 235 -11.92 8.61 -16.51
N ALA A 236 -10.96 9.55 -16.50
CA ALA A 236 -9.90 9.63 -17.51
C ALA A 236 -8.98 8.39 -17.49
N ALA A 237 -8.49 7.97 -16.32
CA ALA A 237 -7.64 6.79 -16.16
C ALA A 237 -8.34 5.52 -16.67
N MET A 238 -9.62 5.34 -16.33
CA MET A 238 -10.39 4.18 -16.79
C MET A 238 -10.68 4.22 -18.29
N ALA A 239 -10.94 5.41 -18.87
CA ALA A 239 -11.07 5.57 -20.31
C ALA A 239 -9.76 5.23 -21.04
N ARG A 240 -8.63 5.64 -20.48
CA ARG A 240 -7.30 5.34 -21.03
C ARG A 240 -6.95 3.86 -20.91
N MET A 241 -7.20 3.24 -19.75
CA MET A 241 -7.00 1.81 -19.55
C MET A 241 -7.80 1.00 -20.58
N ALA A 242 -9.05 1.39 -20.83
CA ALA A 242 -9.85 0.78 -21.89
C ALA A 242 -9.17 0.90 -23.26
N TYR A 243 -8.66 2.08 -23.65
CA TYR A 243 -7.94 2.24 -24.91
C TYR A 243 -6.67 1.38 -24.99
N TYR A 244 -5.83 1.43 -23.95
CA TYR A 244 -4.54 0.74 -23.89
C TYR A 244 -4.68 -0.79 -24.04
N LEU A 245 -5.59 -1.39 -23.27
CA LEU A 245 -5.82 -2.85 -23.33
C LEU A 245 -6.40 -3.30 -24.68
N THR A 246 -7.19 -2.44 -25.32
CA THR A 246 -7.84 -2.76 -26.61
C THR A 246 -6.88 -2.68 -27.78
N TYR A 247 -6.13 -1.58 -27.87
CA TYR A 247 -5.46 -1.20 -29.11
C TYR A 247 -3.94 -1.31 -29.03
N GLU A 248 -3.34 -1.22 -27.83
CA GLU A 248 -1.88 -1.27 -27.69
C GLU A 248 -1.38 -2.67 -27.34
N THR A 249 -1.95 -3.31 -26.32
CA THR A 249 -1.53 -4.66 -25.92
C THR A 249 -2.18 -5.76 -26.77
N GLN A 250 -3.31 -5.45 -27.42
CA GLN A 250 -4.15 -6.42 -28.15
C GLN A 250 -4.53 -7.64 -27.30
N ASP A 251 -4.57 -7.50 -25.98
CA ASP A 251 -4.99 -8.57 -25.10
C ASP A 251 -6.52 -8.63 -25.05
N ILE A 252 -7.09 -9.24 -26.09
CA ILE A 252 -8.52 -9.51 -26.26
C ILE A 252 -9.11 -10.44 -25.18
N SER A 253 -8.29 -10.99 -24.27
CA SER A 253 -8.78 -11.69 -23.09
C SER A 253 -9.08 -10.76 -21.90
N GLU A 254 -8.54 -9.52 -21.93
CA GLU A 254 -8.66 -8.50 -20.88
C GLU A 254 -9.64 -7.36 -21.25
N TYR A 255 -10.25 -7.37 -22.43
CA TYR A 255 -11.22 -6.34 -22.83
C TYR A 255 -12.27 -6.79 -23.86
N GLN A 256 -13.46 -6.17 -23.80
CA GLN A 256 -14.50 -6.17 -24.83
C GLN A 256 -14.84 -4.73 -25.22
N ASP A 257 -14.92 -4.47 -26.53
CA ASP A 257 -15.31 -3.17 -27.08
C ASP A 257 -16.71 -2.75 -26.58
N PRO A 258 -16.86 -1.59 -25.90
CA PRO A 258 -18.09 -1.17 -25.25
C PRO A 258 -19.12 -0.69 -26.27
N PHE A 259 -18.72 -0.52 -27.53
CA PHE A 259 -19.53 -0.07 -28.64
C PHE A 259 -19.91 -1.20 -29.60
N GLU A 260 -19.36 -2.41 -29.44
CA GLU A 260 -19.66 -3.56 -30.32
C GLU A 260 -20.58 -4.63 -29.73
N ASN A 261 -20.53 -4.96 -28.43
CA ASN A 261 -21.43 -6.01 -27.89
C ASN A 261 -21.69 -5.97 -26.35
N PRO A 262 -22.84 -5.44 -25.90
CA PRO A 262 -23.20 -5.31 -24.48
C PRO A 262 -23.49 -6.62 -23.72
N ASN A 263 -23.54 -7.78 -24.39
CA ASN A 263 -24.06 -9.04 -23.81
C ASN A 263 -23.04 -10.19 -23.78
N ALA A 264 -21.75 -9.93 -24.02
CA ALA A 264 -20.76 -10.99 -24.04
C ALA A 264 -20.27 -11.36 -22.62
N PRO A 265 -19.93 -12.64 -22.36
CA PRO A 265 -19.56 -13.11 -21.02
C PRO A 265 -18.24 -12.48 -20.54
N ASN A 266 -18.24 -12.02 -19.28
CA ASN A 266 -17.15 -11.31 -18.63
C ASN A 266 -16.20 -12.31 -17.92
N TYR A 267 -14.90 -12.25 -18.24
CA TYR A 267 -13.88 -13.16 -17.70
C TYR A 267 -12.72 -12.44 -17.00
N ASN A 268 -12.86 -11.14 -16.71
CA ASN A 268 -11.74 -10.30 -16.27
C ASN A 268 -11.73 -10.02 -14.75
N ASP A 269 -10.54 -9.75 -14.21
CA ASP A 269 -10.31 -9.42 -12.79
C ASP A 269 -10.80 -7.99 -12.41
N HIS A 270 -11.20 -7.19 -13.41
CA HIS A 270 -11.94 -5.94 -13.24
C HIS A 270 -13.27 -5.99 -14.02
N PRO A 271 -14.42 -5.62 -13.43
CA PRO A 271 -15.74 -5.67 -14.08
C PRO A 271 -15.83 -4.75 -15.31
N ALA A 272 -16.90 -4.89 -16.10
CA ALA A 272 -17.15 -4.17 -17.35
C ALA A 272 -16.73 -2.68 -17.27
N MET A 273 -15.60 -2.35 -17.89
CA MET A 273 -14.89 -1.06 -17.77
C MET A 273 -15.79 0.16 -17.98
N HIS A 274 -16.79 0.03 -18.85
CA HIS A 274 -17.78 1.07 -19.11
C HIS A 274 -18.57 1.49 -17.85
N GLU A 275 -19.04 0.53 -17.05
CA GLU A 275 -19.80 0.80 -15.83
C GLU A 275 -18.95 1.53 -14.78
N ARG A 276 -17.64 1.22 -14.72
CA ARG A 276 -16.70 1.92 -13.83
C ARG A 276 -16.45 3.37 -14.28
N VAL A 277 -16.30 3.60 -15.58
CA VAL A 277 -16.18 4.97 -16.15
C VAL A 277 -17.42 5.78 -15.81
N GLU A 278 -18.62 5.25 -16.06
CA GLU A 278 -19.88 5.94 -15.73
C GLU A 278 -20.00 6.25 -14.24
N ARG A 279 -19.60 5.30 -13.37
CA ARG A 279 -19.62 5.50 -11.92
C ARG A 279 -18.67 6.61 -11.49
N LEU A 280 -17.42 6.61 -11.97
CA LEU A 280 -16.43 7.65 -11.62
C LEU A 280 -16.83 9.01 -12.19
N ALA A 281 -17.42 9.05 -13.40
CA ALA A 281 -17.99 10.27 -13.97
C ALA A 281 -19.18 10.79 -13.13
N ALA A 282 -20.03 9.90 -12.61
CA ALA A 282 -21.11 10.28 -11.70
C ALA A 282 -20.58 10.79 -10.35
N MET A 283 -19.48 10.23 -9.84
CA MET A 283 -18.80 10.75 -8.65
C MET A 283 -18.24 12.16 -8.87
N MET A 284 -17.55 12.39 -10.00
CA MET A 284 -17.10 13.73 -10.42
C MET A 284 -18.27 14.71 -10.54
N THR A 285 -19.37 14.27 -11.16
CA THR A 285 -20.59 15.07 -11.31
C THR A 285 -21.16 15.47 -9.96
N ASN A 286 -21.31 14.51 -9.03
CA ASN A 286 -21.80 14.76 -7.68
C ASN A 286 -20.87 15.69 -6.89
N TYR A 287 -19.55 15.50 -7.02
CA TYR A 287 -18.53 16.37 -6.43
C TYR A 287 -18.63 17.81 -6.94
N GLY A 288 -18.96 18.00 -8.22
CA GLY A 288 -19.27 19.30 -8.84
C GLY A 288 -20.73 19.75 -8.66
N MET A 289 -21.40 19.34 -7.59
CA MET A 289 -22.78 19.73 -7.22
C MET A 289 -23.83 19.35 -8.28
N GLY A 290 -23.53 18.33 -9.09
CA GLY A 290 -24.39 17.85 -10.16
C GLY A 290 -24.43 18.77 -11.39
N HIS A 291 -23.55 19.76 -11.49
CA HIS A 291 -23.57 20.72 -12.59
C HIS A 291 -22.86 20.23 -13.84
N VAL A 292 -21.76 19.48 -13.70
CA VAL A 292 -20.92 19.12 -14.85
C VAL A 292 -21.09 17.67 -15.26
N THR A 293 -21.24 17.43 -16.56
CA THR A 293 -21.30 16.08 -17.15
C THR A 293 -20.43 16.01 -18.40
N VAL A 294 -20.06 14.77 -18.78
CA VAL A 294 -19.45 14.47 -20.07
C VAL A 294 -20.41 13.56 -20.83
N GLU A 295 -20.75 13.94 -22.07
CA GLU A 295 -21.62 13.15 -22.94
C GLU A 295 -20.86 12.72 -24.20
N ASN A 296 -21.22 11.53 -24.71
CA ASN A 296 -20.62 10.94 -25.92
C ASN A 296 -19.08 10.86 -25.87
N GLY A 297 -18.51 10.82 -24.67
CA GLY A 297 -17.06 10.79 -24.42
C GLY A 297 -16.30 12.07 -24.81
N THR A 298 -16.95 13.14 -25.26
CA THR A 298 -16.24 14.31 -25.81
C THR A 298 -16.87 15.64 -25.43
N ASP A 299 -18.19 15.69 -25.27
CA ASP A 299 -18.89 16.93 -24.99
C ASP A 299 -18.90 17.20 -23.48
N VAL A 300 -18.42 18.38 -23.09
CA VAL A 300 -18.46 18.85 -21.70
C VAL A 300 -19.63 19.80 -21.55
N LEU A 301 -20.51 19.52 -20.59
CA LEU A 301 -21.75 20.27 -20.37
C LEU A 301 -21.81 20.81 -18.94
N ILE A 302 -22.49 21.94 -18.78
CA ILE A 302 -22.89 22.50 -17.48
C ILE A 302 -24.42 22.58 -17.48
N ASP A 303 -25.06 21.89 -16.53
CA ASP A 303 -26.52 21.73 -16.41
C ASP A 303 -27.22 21.29 -17.71
N GLY A 304 -26.56 20.41 -18.47
CA GLY A 304 -27.07 19.88 -19.74
C GLY A 304 -26.91 20.83 -20.93
N GLU A 305 -26.33 22.02 -20.73
CA GLU A 305 -25.95 22.91 -21.80
C GLU A 305 -24.47 22.71 -22.17
N LYS A 306 -24.22 22.47 -23.46
CA LYS A 306 -22.86 22.27 -23.97
C LYS A 306 -22.00 23.52 -23.77
N LEU A 307 -20.84 23.33 -23.15
CA LEU A 307 -19.77 24.32 -23.06
C LEU A 307 -18.86 24.21 -24.29
N LEU A 308 -18.29 23.04 -24.51
CA LEU A 308 -17.36 22.74 -25.61
C LEU A 308 -17.31 21.24 -25.89
N SER A 309 -16.72 20.87 -27.03
CA SER A 309 -16.23 19.51 -27.26
C SER A 309 -14.74 19.48 -26.98
N ALA A 310 -14.29 18.50 -26.22
CA ALA A 310 -12.87 18.19 -26.12
C ALA A 310 -12.32 17.73 -27.47
N ASP A 311 -11.03 17.93 -27.66
CA ASP A 311 -10.26 17.43 -28.78
C ASP A 311 -8.95 16.86 -28.22
N TRP A 312 -8.18 16.14 -29.03
CA TRP A 312 -6.88 15.63 -28.61
C TRP A 312 -5.83 16.77 -28.54
N ASP A 313 -4.85 16.61 -27.66
CA ASP A 313 -3.74 17.56 -27.46
C ASP A 313 -2.36 16.91 -27.25
N ALA A 314 -2.28 15.59 -27.47
CA ALA A 314 -1.06 14.79 -27.44
C ALA A 314 -0.75 14.25 -28.85
N ASP A 315 0.25 13.37 -28.98
CA ASP A 315 0.55 12.62 -30.20
C ASP A 315 -0.33 11.37 -30.39
N TYR A 316 -1.20 11.08 -29.42
CA TYR A 316 -2.24 10.05 -29.45
C TYR A 316 -3.62 10.66 -29.17
N ASN A 317 -4.68 9.91 -29.48
CA ASN A 317 -6.05 10.38 -29.25
C ASN A 317 -6.42 10.25 -27.77
N ASN A 318 -6.28 11.35 -27.02
CA ASN A 318 -6.66 11.49 -25.63
C ASN A 318 -7.93 12.33 -25.43
N THR A 319 -8.83 12.34 -26.42
CA THR A 319 -10.01 13.22 -26.42
C THR A 319 -10.92 12.98 -25.23
N THR A 320 -11.15 11.71 -24.88
CA THR A 320 -12.06 11.32 -23.80
C THR A 320 -11.50 11.68 -22.43
N GLU A 321 -10.21 11.43 -22.24
CA GLU A 321 -9.44 11.80 -21.06
C GLU A 321 -9.48 13.33 -20.87
N ASN A 322 -9.23 14.09 -21.94
CA ASN A 322 -9.34 15.54 -21.92
C ASN A 322 -10.76 16.00 -21.54
N ALA A 323 -11.81 15.37 -22.05
CA ALA A 323 -13.19 15.72 -21.70
C ALA A 323 -13.43 15.57 -20.19
N TYR A 324 -12.99 14.45 -19.59
CA TYR A 324 -13.11 14.23 -18.15
C TYR A 324 -12.23 15.17 -17.32
N LEU A 325 -10.99 15.46 -17.75
CA LEU A 325 -10.11 16.39 -17.03
C LEU A 325 -10.60 17.84 -17.09
N ILE A 326 -11.21 18.27 -18.20
CA ILE A 326 -11.89 19.57 -18.31
C ILE A 326 -13.09 19.61 -17.35
N ALA A 327 -13.95 18.58 -17.42
CA ALA A 327 -15.12 18.47 -16.57
C ALA A 327 -14.76 18.44 -15.08
N GLY A 328 -13.69 17.73 -14.71
CA GLY A 328 -13.23 17.65 -13.33
C GLY A 328 -12.62 18.96 -12.82
N GLY A 329 -11.95 19.74 -13.68
CA GLY A 329 -11.56 21.12 -13.36
C GLY A 329 -12.76 22.01 -13.03
N ILE A 330 -13.85 21.88 -13.80
CA ILE A 330 -15.12 22.58 -13.53
C ILE A 330 -15.75 22.07 -12.22
N ALA A 331 -15.79 20.74 -12.02
CA ALA A 331 -16.32 20.12 -10.81
C ALA A 331 -15.61 20.65 -9.56
N LYS A 332 -14.27 20.70 -9.59
CA LYS A 332 -13.47 21.24 -8.51
C LYS A 332 -13.76 22.70 -8.22
N ALA A 333 -13.91 23.52 -9.25
CA ALA A 333 -14.23 24.93 -9.05
C ALA A 333 -15.65 25.16 -8.48
N PHE A 334 -16.64 24.31 -8.81
CA PHE A 334 -17.94 24.34 -8.13
C PHE A 334 -17.86 23.85 -6.68
N HIS A 335 -17.03 22.85 -6.44
CA HIS A 335 -16.80 22.29 -5.11
C HIS A 335 -16.15 23.31 -4.16
N ASP A 336 -15.03 23.89 -4.58
CA ASP A 336 -14.18 24.73 -3.72
C ASP A 336 -14.73 26.15 -3.54
N HIS A 337 -15.58 26.63 -4.46
CA HIS A 337 -16.15 27.96 -4.40
C HIS A 337 -17.64 27.91 -4.04
N ALA A 338 -18.02 28.62 -2.98
CA ALA A 338 -19.41 28.67 -2.52
C ALA A 338 -20.32 29.59 -3.36
N SER A 339 -19.75 30.36 -4.30
CA SER A 339 -20.50 31.32 -5.12
C SER A 339 -19.75 31.65 -6.41
N PHE A 340 -20.49 32.23 -7.36
CA PHE A 340 -19.96 32.74 -8.63
C PHE A 340 -18.75 33.66 -8.46
N ASP A 341 -18.76 34.54 -7.45
CA ASP A 341 -17.67 35.51 -7.21
C ASP A 341 -16.32 34.84 -6.90
N GLY A 342 -16.34 33.61 -6.38
CA GLY A 342 -15.13 32.83 -6.08
C GLY A 342 -14.38 32.36 -7.33
N TRP A 343 -15.03 32.35 -8.49
CA TRP A 343 -14.37 32.02 -9.76
C TRP A 343 -13.51 33.18 -10.29
N HIS A 344 -13.69 34.39 -9.76
CA HIS A 344 -12.92 35.58 -10.11
C HIS A 344 -12.91 35.91 -11.62
N PHE A 345 -14.07 35.74 -12.28
CA PHE A 345 -14.25 36.17 -13.67
C PHE A 345 -13.95 37.68 -13.80
N SER A 346 -13.02 38.03 -14.68
CA SER A 346 -12.68 39.42 -14.94
C SER A 346 -12.34 39.64 -16.42
N ALA A 347 -12.92 40.69 -17.01
CA ALA A 347 -12.67 41.10 -18.38
C ALA A 347 -12.00 42.48 -18.38
N ALA A 348 -10.66 42.53 -18.32
CA ALA A 348 -9.98 43.81 -18.54
C ALA A 348 -10.23 44.29 -19.99
N PRO A 349 -10.43 45.59 -20.24
CA PRO A 349 -10.70 46.09 -21.59
C PRO A 349 -9.62 45.66 -22.60
N GLY A 350 -9.99 44.86 -23.60
CA GLY A 350 -9.09 44.34 -24.63
C GLY A 350 -8.28 43.10 -24.22
N ALA A 351 -8.50 42.55 -23.02
CA ALA A 351 -7.91 41.29 -22.56
C ALA A 351 -8.92 40.14 -22.64
N ARG A 352 -8.43 38.89 -22.66
CA ARG A 352 -9.27 37.70 -22.48
C ARG A 352 -9.79 37.64 -21.04
N ILE A 353 -10.93 36.97 -20.86
CA ILE A 353 -11.53 36.78 -19.55
C ILE A 353 -10.62 35.88 -18.70
N SER A 354 -10.21 36.37 -17.54
CA SER A 354 -9.49 35.58 -16.53
C SER A 354 -10.47 34.95 -15.55
N TYR A 355 -10.18 33.75 -15.07
CA TYR A 355 -10.95 33.04 -14.05
C TYR A 355 -10.08 31.94 -13.42
N LEU A 356 -10.32 31.63 -12.15
CA LEU A 356 -9.59 30.64 -11.35
C LEU A 356 -8.07 30.90 -11.30
N ASP A 357 -7.38 30.30 -10.33
CA ASP A 357 -5.91 30.37 -10.27
C ASP A 357 -5.24 29.40 -11.25
N ASP A 358 -3.91 29.48 -11.34
CA ASP A 358 -3.11 28.65 -12.27
C ASP A 358 -2.74 27.28 -11.67
N SER A 359 -3.51 26.78 -10.70
CA SER A 359 -3.32 25.43 -10.17
C SER A 359 -3.42 24.38 -11.28
N ARG A 360 -2.56 23.36 -11.21
CA ARG A 360 -2.47 22.25 -12.19
C ARG A 360 -3.83 21.64 -12.53
N VAL A 361 -4.70 21.51 -11.53
CA VAL A 361 -6.05 20.95 -11.67
C VAL A 361 -6.95 21.69 -12.67
N TYR A 362 -6.70 22.97 -12.94
CA TYR A 362 -7.46 23.77 -13.90
C TYR A 362 -6.78 23.87 -15.27
N GLU A 363 -5.59 23.29 -15.46
CA GLU A 363 -4.79 23.47 -16.68
C GLU A 363 -5.54 23.00 -17.93
N LYS A 364 -6.12 21.79 -17.90
CA LYS A 364 -6.91 21.25 -19.03
C LYS A 364 -8.14 22.11 -19.31
N LEU A 365 -8.88 22.51 -18.27
CA LEU A 365 -10.01 23.43 -18.40
C LEU A 365 -9.61 24.74 -19.10
N LYS A 366 -8.58 25.42 -18.58
CA LYS A 366 -8.09 26.70 -19.12
C LYS A 366 -7.61 26.54 -20.57
N LYS A 367 -6.82 25.51 -20.85
CA LYS A 367 -6.31 25.22 -22.20
C LYS A 367 -7.43 25.07 -23.23
N PHE A 368 -8.43 24.26 -22.93
CA PHE A 368 -9.48 23.93 -23.90
C PHE A 368 -10.56 25.01 -24.03
N VAL A 369 -10.90 25.71 -22.95
CA VAL A 369 -11.78 26.88 -23.03
C VAL A 369 -11.13 27.96 -23.89
N MET A 370 -9.85 28.24 -23.67
CA MET A 370 -9.08 29.19 -24.46
C MET A 370 -9.00 28.79 -25.94
N ARG A 371 -8.72 27.50 -26.22
CA ARG A 371 -8.61 26.97 -27.59
C ARG A 371 -9.94 27.06 -28.36
N ASN A 372 -11.07 26.93 -27.65
CA ASN A 372 -12.41 27.00 -28.23
C ASN A 372 -13.05 28.39 -28.18
N HIS A 373 -12.35 29.41 -27.66
CA HIS A 373 -12.91 30.75 -27.44
C HIS A 373 -14.22 30.73 -26.61
N ALA A 374 -14.26 29.87 -25.59
CA ALA A 374 -15.47 29.56 -24.81
C ALA A 374 -15.51 30.31 -23.46
N GLU A 375 -14.68 31.32 -23.25
CA GLU A 375 -14.57 32.01 -21.95
C GLU A 375 -15.88 32.70 -21.54
N GLU A 376 -16.51 33.45 -22.45
CA GLU A 376 -17.81 34.11 -22.21
C GLU A 376 -18.91 33.07 -21.93
N ARG A 377 -18.86 31.95 -22.65
CA ARG A 377 -19.81 30.85 -22.50
C ARG A 377 -19.65 30.15 -21.15
N LEU A 378 -18.42 29.93 -20.70
CA LEU A 378 -18.13 29.39 -19.38
C LEU A 378 -18.68 30.32 -18.29
N GLU A 379 -18.40 31.63 -18.39
CA GLU A 379 -18.90 32.61 -17.42
C GLU A 379 -20.43 32.60 -17.33
N GLU A 380 -21.12 32.60 -18.48
CA GLU A 380 -22.58 32.53 -18.56
C GLU A 380 -23.13 31.26 -17.89
N LEU A 381 -22.61 30.10 -18.26
CA LEU A 381 -23.07 28.81 -17.74
C LEU A 381 -22.84 28.68 -16.24
N VAL A 382 -21.67 29.10 -15.75
CA VAL A 382 -21.36 29.07 -14.31
C VAL A 382 -22.27 30.04 -13.54
N ARG A 383 -22.53 31.24 -14.08
CA ARG A 383 -23.46 32.19 -13.48
C ARG A 383 -24.88 31.61 -13.35
N ASN A 384 -25.35 30.93 -14.40
CA ASN A 384 -26.67 30.30 -14.42
C ASN A 384 -26.74 29.13 -13.43
N ALA A 385 -25.69 28.31 -13.34
CA ALA A 385 -25.60 27.20 -12.40
C ALA A 385 -25.76 27.67 -10.94
N TYR A 386 -25.01 28.68 -10.52
CA TYR A 386 -25.12 29.26 -9.16
C TYR A 386 -26.46 29.94 -8.88
N ALA A 387 -27.14 30.45 -9.92
CA ALA A 387 -28.47 31.06 -9.76
C ALA A 387 -29.59 30.00 -9.61
N SER A 388 -29.31 28.75 -9.97
CA SER A 388 -30.28 27.64 -9.90
C SER A 388 -30.56 27.24 -8.45
N SER A 389 -31.83 26.95 -8.14
CA SER A 389 -32.19 26.38 -6.84
C SER A 389 -31.58 25.00 -6.59
N LYS A 390 -31.18 24.30 -7.66
CA LYS A 390 -30.49 22.99 -7.63
C LYS A 390 -29.12 23.07 -6.95
N ASP A 391 -28.34 24.14 -7.16
CA ASP A 391 -26.99 24.29 -6.59
C ASP A 391 -27.05 24.26 -5.06
N LYS A 392 -27.97 25.02 -4.46
CA LYS A 392 -28.14 25.06 -3.00
C LYS A 392 -28.48 23.69 -2.41
N GLU A 393 -29.44 22.99 -3.02
CA GLU A 393 -29.85 21.65 -2.57
C GLU A 393 -28.68 20.65 -2.66
N MET A 394 -27.95 20.68 -3.78
CA MET A 394 -26.81 19.78 -4.00
C MET A 394 -25.65 20.09 -3.06
N ARG A 395 -25.34 21.35 -2.77
CA ARG A 395 -24.32 21.72 -1.77
C ARG A 395 -24.65 21.19 -0.38
N GLU A 396 -25.90 21.30 0.06
CA GLU A 396 -26.34 20.76 1.35
C GLU A 396 -26.18 19.23 1.39
N LYS A 397 -26.53 18.54 0.29
CA LYS A 397 -26.36 17.09 0.16
C LYS A 397 -24.89 16.66 0.18
N VAL A 398 -24.05 17.27 -0.65
CA VAL A 398 -22.61 16.96 -0.75
C VAL A 398 -21.92 17.22 0.58
N ALA A 399 -22.19 18.36 1.24
CA ALA A 399 -21.63 18.66 2.55
C ALA A 399 -22.05 17.63 3.63
N ALA A 400 -23.29 17.12 3.57
CA ALA A 400 -23.74 16.08 4.49
C ALA A 400 -23.03 14.73 4.25
N GLU A 401 -22.80 14.36 3.00
CA GLU A 401 -22.05 13.15 2.62
C GLU A 401 -20.57 13.25 3.02
N GLU A 402 -19.94 14.41 2.79
CA GLU A 402 -18.58 14.71 3.23
C GLU A 402 -18.43 14.62 4.73
N LYS A 403 -19.31 15.31 5.46
CA LYS A 403 -19.31 15.25 6.92
C LYS A 403 -19.41 13.81 7.43
N LYS A 404 -20.24 12.97 6.81
CA LYS A 404 -20.36 11.55 7.15
C LYS A 404 -19.05 10.79 6.91
N ARG A 405 -18.33 11.08 5.82
CA ARG A 405 -17.02 10.50 5.53
C ARG A 405 -15.96 10.97 6.54
N THR A 406 -15.87 12.28 6.79
CA THR A 406 -14.97 12.86 7.79
C THR A 406 -15.23 12.26 9.17
N ASP A 407 -16.49 12.16 9.61
CA ASP A 407 -16.86 11.56 10.90
C ASP A 407 -16.42 10.09 10.99
N ALA A 408 -16.49 9.34 9.88
CA ALA A 408 -16.01 7.95 9.82
C ALA A 408 -14.49 7.84 10.00
N TRP A 409 -13.72 8.72 9.35
CA TRP A 409 -12.26 8.76 9.52
C TRP A 409 -11.85 9.24 10.91
N GLN A 410 -12.55 10.23 11.47
CA GLN A 410 -12.33 10.67 12.84
C GLN A 410 -12.58 9.55 13.85
N LYS A 411 -13.59 8.70 13.61
CA LYS A 411 -13.81 7.52 14.45
C LYS A 411 -12.64 6.53 14.41
N ILE A 412 -12.02 6.33 13.24
CA ILE A 412 -10.83 5.47 13.12
C ILE A 412 -9.65 6.07 13.90
N ARG A 413 -9.42 7.40 13.78
CA ARG A 413 -8.40 8.11 14.56
C ARG A 413 -8.64 7.99 16.05
N GLU A 414 -9.87 8.24 16.51
CA GLU A 414 -10.23 8.12 17.92
C GLU A 414 -10.06 6.68 18.43
N ASN A 415 -10.40 5.66 17.64
CA ASN A 415 -10.14 4.27 18.02
C ASN A 415 -8.64 4.00 18.22
N ALA A 416 -7.78 4.56 17.36
CA ALA A 416 -6.33 4.43 17.50
C ALA A 416 -5.79 5.19 18.72
N LEU A 417 -6.27 6.41 18.97
CA LEU A 417 -5.87 7.22 20.14
C LEU A 417 -6.29 6.57 21.46
N ASN A 418 -7.45 5.90 21.49
CA ASN A 418 -7.99 5.23 22.68
C ASN A 418 -7.52 3.77 22.82
N ALA A 419 -6.70 3.25 21.91
CA ALA A 419 -6.23 1.87 21.93
C ALA A 419 -5.40 1.55 23.20
N LYS A 420 -5.33 0.26 23.55
CA LYS A 420 -4.64 -0.24 24.74
C LYS A 420 -3.12 -0.26 24.56
N GLY A 421 -2.40 -0.50 25.65
CA GLY A 421 -0.94 -0.62 25.69
C GLY A 421 -0.31 -1.54 24.63
N ASP A 422 -0.95 -2.67 24.30
CA ASP A 422 -0.44 -3.58 23.26
C ASP A 422 -0.30 -2.92 21.88
N TYR A 423 -1.17 -1.95 21.55
CA TYR A 423 -1.05 -1.17 20.32
C TYR A 423 0.19 -0.26 20.35
N VAL A 424 0.42 0.44 21.46
CA VAL A 424 1.59 1.31 21.63
C VAL A 424 2.89 0.49 21.60
N LYS A 425 2.87 -0.70 22.22
CA LYS A 425 3.97 -1.66 22.13
C LYS A 425 4.26 -2.10 20.70
N GLN A 426 3.22 -2.39 19.91
CA GLN A 426 3.40 -2.75 18.49
C GLN A 426 3.94 -1.56 17.67
N LEU A 427 3.49 -0.34 17.92
CA LEU A 427 4.06 0.86 17.29
C LEU A 427 5.55 1.00 17.59
N ARG A 428 5.95 0.84 18.86
CA ARG A 428 7.38 0.87 19.25
C ARG A 428 8.18 -0.23 18.57
N TYR A 429 7.67 -1.45 18.56
CA TYR A 429 8.32 -2.57 17.86
C TYR A 429 8.56 -2.21 16.39
N ASN A 430 7.50 -1.80 15.68
CA ASN A 430 7.59 -1.44 14.27
C ASN A 430 8.53 -0.24 14.03
N ALA A 431 8.52 0.79 14.90
CA ALA A 431 9.42 1.94 14.80
C ALA A 431 10.89 1.54 14.97
N ASP A 432 11.18 0.60 15.86
CA ASP A 432 12.51 0.04 16.06
C ASP A 432 12.97 -0.75 14.83
N ARG A 433 12.07 -1.56 14.24
CA ARG A 433 12.35 -2.29 12.99
C ARG A 433 12.58 -1.37 11.79
N TYR A 434 11.88 -0.24 11.69
CA TYR A 434 12.18 0.78 10.69
C TYR A 434 13.55 1.42 10.93
N SER A 435 13.88 1.75 12.19
CA SER A 435 15.18 2.30 12.58
C SER A 435 16.33 1.35 12.22
N ASP A 436 16.16 0.03 12.43
CA ASP A 436 17.11 -1.01 12.02
C ASP A 436 17.39 -1.03 10.51
N ASN A 437 16.42 -0.57 9.70
CA ASN A 437 16.55 -0.51 8.24
C ASN A 437 16.88 0.90 7.73
N GLY A 438 17.25 1.83 8.62
CA GLY A 438 17.59 3.21 8.26
C GLY A 438 16.39 4.09 7.90
N MET A 439 15.16 3.62 8.16
CA MET A 439 13.90 4.25 7.76
C MET A 439 13.41 5.21 8.85
N ALA A 440 14.16 6.28 9.08
CA ALA A 440 13.90 7.20 10.19
C ALA A 440 12.56 7.94 10.07
N LYS A 441 12.12 8.30 8.85
CA LYS A 441 10.85 9.00 8.62
C LYS A 441 9.66 8.16 9.11
N GLU A 442 9.64 6.89 8.73
CA GLU A 442 8.57 5.94 9.08
C GLU A 442 8.62 5.57 10.57
N ALA A 443 9.82 5.41 11.14
CA ALA A 443 10.00 5.21 12.57
C ALA A 443 9.43 6.39 13.38
N LEU A 444 9.78 7.63 13.01
CA LEU A 444 9.29 8.83 13.68
C LEU A 444 7.78 8.99 13.54
N PHE A 445 7.22 8.70 12.36
CA PHE A 445 5.77 8.69 12.15
C PHE A 445 5.04 7.73 13.10
N LEU A 446 5.57 6.51 13.30
CA LEU A 446 5.00 5.58 14.27
C LEU A 446 5.16 6.06 15.71
N MET A 447 6.28 6.71 16.03
CA MET A 447 6.50 7.26 17.36
C MET A 447 5.57 8.43 17.67
N GLU A 448 5.26 9.29 16.71
CA GLU A 448 4.23 10.32 16.87
C GLU A 448 2.88 9.71 17.23
N ARG A 449 2.48 8.62 16.57
CA ARG A 449 1.27 7.85 16.92
C ARG A 449 1.36 7.27 18.34
N ALA A 450 2.52 6.79 18.76
CA ALA A 450 2.73 6.21 20.08
C ALA A 450 2.62 7.26 21.20
N PHE A 451 3.13 8.47 20.96
CA PHE A 451 3.01 9.61 21.89
C PHE A 451 1.60 10.22 21.92
N ALA A 452 0.86 10.15 20.81
CA ALA A 452 -0.52 10.62 20.76
C ALA A 452 -1.51 9.68 21.47
N ALA A 453 -1.15 8.40 21.68
CA ALA A 453 -2.00 7.43 22.35
C ALA A 453 -2.32 7.85 23.79
N ARG A 454 -3.59 7.74 24.19
CA ARG A 454 -4.08 8.16 25.51
C ARG A 454 -3.77 7.16 26.63
N ASN A 455 -3.44 5.91 26.27
CA ASN A 455 -3.18 4.83 27.22
C ASN A 455 -1.83 4.11 26.92
N PRO A 456 -0.67 4.81 26.99
CA PRO A 456 0.63 4.18 26.78
C PRO A 456 0.95 3.22 27.94
N ASP A 457 1.53 2.06 27.62
CA ASP A 457 2.00 1.08 28.61
C ASP A 457 3.34 1.48 29.23
N ASN A 458 4.22 2.10 28.44
CA ASN A 458 5.56 2.48 28.89
C ASN A 458 6.03 3.78 28.19
N VAL A 459 5.93 4.90 28.91
CA VAL A 459 6.32 6.21 28.39
C VAL A 459 7.84 6.34 28.28
N ALA A 460 8.61 5.75 29.20
CA ALA A 460 10.08 5.78 29.14
C ALA A 460 10.60 5.10 27.87
N GLU A 461 10.04 3.94 27.54
CA GLU A 461 10.38 3.20 26.32
C GLU A 461 9.98 3.97 25.06
N ASN A 462 8.86 4.72 25.06
CA ASN A 462 8.51 5.60 23.94
C ASN A 462 9.62 6.64 23.68
N TYR A 463 10.15 7.28 24.73
CA TYR A 463 11.27 8.21 24.57
C TYR A 463 12.54 7.50 24.08
N ALA A 464 12.86 6.31 24.60
CA ALA A 464 14.03 5.56 24.17
C ALA A 464 13.98 5.24 22.66
N ILE A 465 12.86 4.72 22.16
CA ILE A 465 12.69 4.35 20.75
C ILE A 465 12.65 5.58 19.84
N ARG A 466 12.00 6.68 20.25
CA ARG A 466 12.06 7.93 19.47
C ARG A 466 13.46 8.53 19.44
N GLY A 467 14.20 8.45 20.55
CA GLY A 467 15.59 8.89 20.63
C GLY A 467 16.45 8.13 19.62
N ARG A 468 16.30 6.81 19.55
CA ARG A 468 16.97 5.99 18.53
C ARG A 468 16.57 6.40 17.10
N ALA A 469 15.28 6.55 16.82
CA ALA A 469 14.80 6.98 15.50
C ALA A 469 15.36 8.36 15.08
N LYS A 470 15.47 9.31 16.01
CA LYS A 470 16.12 10.61 15.78
C LYS A 470 17.62 10.50 15.50
N ALA A 471 18.32 9.59 16.18
CA ALA A 471 19.73 9.32 15.89
C ALA A 471 19.93 8.73 14.48
N VAL A 472 19.03 7.85 14.02
CA VAL A 472 19.01 7.37 12.63
C VAL A 472 18.75 8.51 11.63
N ALA A 473 17.92 9.49 12.00
CA ALA A 473 17.73 10.71 11.20
C ALA A 473 18.94 11.67 11.23
N GLY A 474 19.94 11.41 12.07
CA GLY A 474 21.11 12.27 12.27
C GLY A 474 20.89 13.42 13.27
N ASP A 475 19.72 13.52 13.91
CA ASP A 475 19.44 14.52 14.95
C ASP A 475 19.89 14.00 16.33
N TYR A 476 21.21 14.01 16.53
CA TYR A 476 21.84 13.47 17.73
C TYR A 476 21.53 14.28 19.00
N GLU A 477 21.33 15.59 18.88
CA GLU A 477 20.98 16.44 20.03
C GLU A 477 19.60 16.08 20.58
N ALA A 478 18.60 16.00 19.70
CA ALA A 478 17.25 15.62 20.12
C ALA A 478 17.17 14.12 20.49
N ALA A 479 17.98 13.26 19.88
CA ALA A 479 18.10 11.86 20.26
C ALA A 479 18.60 11.70 21.69
N LEU A 480 19.70 12.38 22.04
CA LEU A 480 20.30 12.32 23.37
C LEU A 480 19.35 12.89 24.44
N ALA A 481 18.63 13.97 24.13
CA ALA A 481 17.61 14.52 25.02
C ALA A 481 16.52 13.48 25.35
N ASP A 482 15.99 12.80 24.34
CA ASP A 482 14.99 11.74 24.54
C ASP A 482 15.55 10.55 25.30
N SER A 483 16.74 10.06 24.95
CA SER A 483 17.35 8.91 25.62
C SER A 483 17.74 9.21 27.07
N ASN A 484 18.15 10.44 27.39
CA ASN A 484 18.36 10.86 28.77
C ASN A 484 17.05 10.87 29.55
N HIS A 485 15.99 11.44 28.97
CA HIS A 485 14.69 11.48 29.61
C HIS A 485 14.11 10.06 29.85
N ALA A 486 14.33 9.13 28.91
CA ALA A 486 13.94 7.73 29.09
C ALA A 486 14.61 7.10 30.33
N VAL A 487 15.92 7.32 30.51
CA VAL A 487 16.67 6.83 31.68
C VAL A 487 16.22 7.51 32.97
N GLU A 488 15.92 8.81 32.94
CA GLU A 488 15.38 9.54 34.09
C GLU A 488 14.01 9.00 34.54
N LEU A 489 13.15 8.66 33.58
CA LEU A 489 11.83 8.10 33.85
C LEU A 489 11.88 6.68 34.41
N ASP A 490 12.80 5.85 33.91
CA ASP A 490 13.00 4.48 34.39
C ASP A 490 14.46 4.02 34.25
N ALA A 491 15.22 4.20 35.32
CA ALA A 491 16.60 3.74 35.44
C ALA A 491 16.73 2.25 35.82
N THR A 492 15.63 1.51 35.89
CA THR A 492 15.63 0.06 36.15
C THR A 492 15.42 -0.77 34.90
N ASN A 493 14.98 -0.14 33.81
CA ASN A 493 14.82 -0.79 32.53
C ASN A 493 16.13 -0.78 31.74
N ILE A 494 16.68 -1.97 31.55
CA ILE A 494 17.88 -2.22 30.74
C ILE A 494 17.81 -1.58 29.35
N TYR A 495 16.66 -1.60 28.69
CA TYR A 495 16.52 -1.11 27.31
C TYR A 495 16.68 0.41 27.19
N ASN A 496 16.44 1.18 28.25
CA ASN A 496 16.66 2.64 28.21
C ASN A 496 18.16 2.95 28.11
N PHE A 497 19.00 2.22 28.85
CA PHE A 497 20.46 2.32 28.73
C PHE A 497 20.98 1.74 27.42
N LEU A 498 20.44 0.61 26.94
CA LEU A 498 20.83 0.05 25.63
C LEU A 498 20.55 1.04 24.48
N ASN A 499 19.36 1.66 24.46
CA ASN A 499 19.04 2.64 23.43
C ASN A 499 19.92 3.89 23.53
N ARG A 500 20.23 4.38 24.74
CA ARG A 500 21.14 5.52 24.88
C ARG A 500 22.58 5.17 24.48
N ALA A 501 23.03 3.96 24.79
CA ALA A 501 24.31 3.44 24.31
C ALA A 501 24.36 3.40 22.77
N ASP A 502 23.26 3.00 22.12
CA ASP A 502 23.14 3.03 20.66
C ASP A 502 23.25 4.47 20.11
N VAL A 503 22.54 5.43 20.73
CA VAL A 503 22.66 6.86 20.38
C VAL A 503 24.10 7.35 20.54
N TYR A 504 24.78 7.05 21.66
CA TYR A 504 26.18 7.40 21.85
C TYR A 504 27.10 6.73 20.82
N ARG A 505 26.86 5.46 20.46
CA ARG A 505 27.61 4.75 19.41
C ARG A 505 27.47 5.48 18.07
N MET A 506 26.25 5.85 17.69
CA MET A 506 25.99 6.59 16.43
C MET A 506 26.61 7.99 16.42
N MET A 507 26.74 8.63 17.58
CA MET A 507 27.48 9.89 17.75
C MET A 507 29.01 9.73 17.70
N GLY A 508 29.53 8.50 17.75
CA GLY A 508 30.95 8.20 17.87
C GLY A 508 31.51 8.26 19.30
N GLU A 509 30.65 8.45 20.30
CA GLU A 509 30.97 8.57 21.73
C GLU A 509 31.06 7.19 22.38
N ARG A 510 31.98 6.36 21.90
CA ARG A 510 32.03 4.91 22.17
C ARG A 510 32.27 4.57 23.63
N GLU A 511 33.08 5.35 24.33
CA GLU A 511 33.36 5.16 25.76
C GLU A 511 32.11 5.40 26.61
N LYS A 512 31.27 6.38 26.23
CA LYS A 512 29.99 6.63 26.91
C LYS A 512 29.00 5.50 26.63
N ALA A 513 28.97 4.99 25.39
CA ALA A 513 28.16 3.83 25.06
C ALA A 513 28.55 2.60 25.89
N LEU A 514 29.86 2.30 26.00
CA LEU A 514 30.35 1.18 26.84
C LEU A 514 29.98 1.35 28.31
N ALA A 515 30.03 2.57 28.86
CA ALA A 515 29.62 2.85 30.23
C ALA A 515 28.11 2.61 30.46
N ASP A 516 27.25 2.97 29.50
CA ASP A 516 25.82 2.64 29.57
C ASP A 516 25.59 1.12 29.47
N LEU A 517 26.39 0.40 28.68
CA LEU A 517 26.33 -1.07 28.61
C LEU A 517 26.76 -1.74 29.91
N GLU A 518 27.68 -1.14 30.68
CA GLU A 518 27.98 -1.58 32.05
C GLU A 518 26.78 -1.40 32.97
N LYS A 519 26.05 -0.28 32.87
CA LYS A 519 24.80 -0.09 33.61
C LYS A 519 23.72 -1.09 33.23
N SER A 520 23.55 -1.37 31.95
CA SER A 520 22.67 -2.45 31.49
C SER A 520 23.05 -3.81 32.09
N GLN A 521 24.34 -4.12 32.18
CA GLN A 521 24.83 -5.37 32.76
C GLN A 521 24.62 -5.47 34.27
N GLU A 522 24.75 -4.36 35.01
CA GLU A 522 24.42 -4.29 36.44
C GLU A 522 22.95 -4.68 36.70
N ILE A 523 22.05 -4.37 35.76
CA ILE A 523 20.61 -4.66 35.84
C ILE A 523 20.30 -6.10 35.41
N ASP A 524 20.73 -6.51 34.21
CA ASP A 524 20.55 -7.88 33.70
C ASP A 524 21.77 -8.35 32.90
N ALA A 525 22.69 -9.02 33.60
CA ALA A 525 23.92 -9.56 33.02
C ALA A 525 23.71 -10.67 31.99
N LYS A 526 22.50 -11.22 31.81
CA LYS A 526 22.24 -12.28 30.82
C LYS A 526 21.62 -11.75 29.53
N ASN A 527 21.32 -10.45 29.46
CA ASN A 527 20.73 -9.89 28.26
C ASN A 527 21.74 -9.92 27.10
N PRO A 528 21.44 -10.61 25.99
CA PRO A 528 22.39 -10.80 24.91
C PRO A 528 22.74 -9.51 24.15
N TYR A 529 21.82 -8.52 24.12
CA TYR A 529 22.03 -7.27 23.39
C TYR A 529 23.17 -6.42 23.95
N ILE A 530 23.47 -6.55 25.25
CA ILE A 530 24.64 -5.90 25.87
C ILE A 530 25.92 -6.36 25.16
N TYR A 531 26.10 -7.67 25.04
CA TYR A 531 27.32 -8.26 24.52
C TYR A 531 27.43 -8.09 23.00
N LYS A 532 26.30 -8.13 22.29
CA LYS A 532 26.24 -7.78 20.87
C LYS A 532 26.76 -6.36 20.63
N MET A 533 26.18 -5.37 21.32
CA MET A 533 26.54 -3.96 21.12
C MET A 533 27.98 -3.67 21.54
N ARG A 534 28.50 -4.33 22.60
CA ARG A 534 29.93 -4.26 22.93
C ARG A 534 30.82 -4.81 21.82
N GLY A 535 30.46 -5.97 21.25
CA GLY A 535 31.21 -6.56 20.14
C GLY A 535 31.27 -5.62 18.94
N GLU A 536 30.15 -5.00 18.60
CA GLU A 536 30.06 -3.98 17.54
C GLU A 536 30.94 -2.76 17.85
N ILE A 537 30.83 -2.18 19.05
CA ILE A 537 31.61 -1.00 19.45
C ILE A 537 33.11 -1.29 19.44
N TYR A 538 33.56 -2.41 20.03
CA TYR A 538 34.97 -2.77 20.03
C TYR A 538 35.49 -3.05 18.62
N ASN A 539 34.66 -3.65 17.76
CA ASN A 539 35.02 -3.86 16.36
C ASN A 539 35.22 -2.52 15.63
N GLU A 540 34.30 -1.56 15.82
CA GLU A 540 34.41 -0.21 15.27
C GLU A 540 35.65 0.56 15.78
N MET A 541 36.08 0.29 17.02
CA MET A 541 37.31 0.85 17.60
C MET A 541 38.60 0.16 17.07
N GLY A 542 38.47 -0.96 16.37
CA GLY A 542 39.60 -1.79 15.95
C GLY A 542 40.18 -2.68 17.06
N GLU A 543 39.49 -2.80 18.20
CA GLU A 543 39.89 -3.62 19.35
C GLU A 543 39.44 -5.08 19.16
N LYS A 544 40.11 -5.79 18.25
CA LYS A 544 39.70 -7.13 17.78
C LYS A 544 39.58 -8.16 18.90
N GLU A 545 40.50 -8.17 19.86
CA GLU A 545 40.49 -9.12 20.97
C GLU A 545 39.29 -8.88 21.90
N ALA A 546 38.95 -7.61 22.14
CA ALA A 546 37.79 -7.22 22.95
C ALA A 546 36.48 -7.52 22.22
N ALA A 547 36.42 -7.26 20.91
CA ALA A 547 35.29 -7.60 20.05
C ALA A 547 35.03 -9.12 20.05
N LEU A 548 36.06 -9.94 19.83
CA LEU A 548 35.95 -11.40 19.87
C LEU A 548 35.46 -11.91 21.22
N ALA A 549 35.97 -11.35 22.32
CA ALA A 549 35.53 -11.72 23.67
C ALA A 549 34.04 -11.39 23.88
N ALA A 550 33.60 -10.20 23.45
CA ALA A 550 32.20 -9.80 23.53
C ALA A 550 31.30 -10.68 22.66
N TYR A 551 31.70 -11.00 21.43
CA TYR A 551 30.93 -11.89 20.55
C TYR A 551 30.84 -13.33 21.08
N LYS A 552 31.88 -13.85 21.77
CA LYS A 552 31.82 -15.14 22.46
C LYS A 552 30.75 -15.15 23.56
N GLU A 553 30.67 -14.07 24.34
CA GLU A 553 29.62 -13.96 25.37
C GLU A 553 28.24 -13.73 24.73
N TYR A 554 28.15 -12.97 23.63
CA TYR A 554 26.90 -12.81 22.87
C TYR A 554 26.37 -14.16 22.39
N TRP A 555 27.21 -14.98 21.74
CA TRP A 555 26.85 -16.33 21.29
C TRP A 555 26.42 -17.25 22.43
N LYS A 556 27.06 -17.12 23.60
CA LYS A 556 26.70 -17.88 24.79
C LYS A 556 25.31 -17.53 25.32
N GLN A 557 24.93 -16.25 25.30
CA GLN A 557 23.60 -15.80 25.73
C GLN A 557 22.52 -16.00 24.64
N ALA A 558 22.91 -15.93 23.36
CA ALA A 558 22.05 -16.12 22.20
C ALA A 558 22.64 -17.18 21.24
N PRO A 559 22.59 -18.47 21.59
CA PRO A 559 23.07 -19.53 20.71
C PRO A 559 22.24 -19.53 19.42
N ASN A 560 22.91 -19.61 18.27
CA ASN A 560 22.35 -19.45 16.92
C ASN A 560 22.12 -17.99 16.46
N ALA A 561 22.74 -16.99 17.10
CA ALA A 561 22.79 -15.63 16.56
C ALA A 561 23.41 -15.63 15.14
N SER A 562 22.74 -15.03 14.16
CA SER A 562 23.18 -15.03 12.75
C SER A 562 23.93 -13.77 12.34
N ASP A 563 24.07 -12.82 13.27
CA ASP A 563 24.56 -11.45 13.07
C ASP A 563 25.94 -11.21 13.70
N ILE A 564 26.66 -12.28 14.07
CA ILE A 564 28.09 -12.21 14.39
C ILE A 564 28.88 -12.15 13.09
N PRO A 565 29.79 -11.18 12.90
CA PRO A 565 30.59 -11.09 11.68
C PRO A 565 31.42 -12.36 11.44
N ASP A 566 31.53 -12.77 10.17
CA ASP A 566 32.24 -14.00 9.77
C ASP A 566 33.69 -14.05 10.28
N GLU A 567 34.35 -12.89 10.34
CA GLU A 567 35.73 -12.75 10.86
C GLU A 567 35.86 -13.18 12.33
N TYR A 568 34.78 -13.08 13.12
CA TYR A 568 34.76 -13.53 14.52
C TYR A 568 34.09 -14.90 14.66
N MET A 569 33.08 -15.20 13.82
CA MET A 569 32.23 -16.37 13.99
C MET A 569 33.01 -17.69 13.94
N GLN A 570 34.06 -17.77 13.10
CA GLN A 570 34.94 -18.95 13.04
C GLN A 570 35.63 -19.23 14.38
N GLU A 571 36.05 -18.19 15.10
CA GLU A 571 36.70 -18.31 16.42
C GLU A 571 35.70 -18.39 17.58
N VAL A 572 34.47 -17.90 17.38
CA VAL A 572 33.36 -18.03 18.33
C VAL A 572 32.85 -19.48 18.36
N ASP A 573 32.52 -20.04 17.18
CA ASP A 573 32.07 -21.42 17.01
C ASP A 573 32.29 -21.88 15.55
N ALA A 574 33.42 -22.55 15.31
CA ALA A 574 33.81 -23.04 13.99
C ALA A 574 32.78 -23.99 13.35
N ALA A 575 32.09 -24.82 14.15
CA ALA A 575 31.10 -25.76 13.62
C ALA A 575 29.82 -25.04 13.17
N ALA A 576 29.39 -24.03 13.93
CA ALA A 576 28.28 -23.17 13.54
C ALA A 576 28.64 -22.34 12.30
N TYR A 577 29.85 -21.79 12.24
CA TYR A 577 30.36 -21.07 11.06
C TYR A 577 30.28 -21.92 9.78
N ASP A 578 30.83 -23.14 9.80
CA ASP A 578 30.80 -24.07 8.67
C ASP A 578 29.37 -24.36 8.19
N LYS A 579 28.44 -24.47 9.13
CA LYS A 579 27.02 -24.69 8.81
C LYS A 579 26.40 -23.46 8.14
N ILE A 580 26.66 -22.27 8.66
CA ILE A 580 26.14 -21.00 8.11
C ILE A 580 26.69 -20.77 6.69
N VAL A 581 27.97 -21.05 6.45
CA VAL A 581 28.58 -20.95 5.11
C VAL A 581 27.90 -21.91 4.13
N LYS A 582 27.75 -23.19 4.49
CA LYS A 582 27.07 -24.18 3.63
C LYS A 582 25.62 -23.81 3.33
N GLU A 583 24.89 -23.28 4.30
CA GLU A 583 23.52 -22.82 4.09
C GLU A 583 23.46 -21.60 3.15
N ARG A 584 24.41 -20.67 3.24
CA ARG A 584 24.54 -19.54 2.31
C ARG A 584 24.88 -19.99 0.89
N GLU A 585 25.88 -20.87 0.74
CA GLU A 585 26.27 -21.43 -0.56
C GLU A 585 25.10 -22.16 -1.23
N LYS A 586 24.35 -22.95 -0.47
CA LYS A 586 23.15 -23.64 -0.96
C LYS A 586 22.09 -22.66 -1.46
N LYS A 587 21.80 -21.61 -0.69
CA LYS A 587 20.83 -20.57 -1.10
C LYS A 587 21.29 -19.83 -2.36
N GLU A 588 22.59 -19.55 -2.48
CA GLU A 588 23.14 -18.91 -3.66
C GLU A 588 23.06 -19.81 -4.90
N GLN A 589 23.30 -21.11 -4.74
CA GLN A 589 23.11 -22.08 -5.81
C GLN A 589 21.64 -22.16 -6.24
N GLU A 590 20.70 -22.28 -5.29
CA GLU A 590 19.26 -22.28 -5.58
C GLU A 590 18.82 -20.98 -6.29
N LYS A 591 19.42 -19.83 -5.93
CA LYS A 591 19.18 -18.54 -6.61
C LYS A 591 19.67 -18.57 -8.05
N LYS A 592 20.90 -19.03 -8.30
CA LYS A 592 21.48 -19.16 -9.65
C LYS A 592 20.66 -20.11 -10.53
N GLU A 593 20.18 -21.22 -9.97
CA GLU A 593 19.31 -22.17 -10.67
C GLU A 593 17.96 -21.53 -11.06
N LYS A 594 17.35 -20.75 -10.16
CA LYS A 594 16.12 -19.99 -10.46
C LYS A 594 16.33 -18.91 -11.51
N GLU A 595 17.44 -18.18 -11.46
CA GLU A 595 17.79 -17.16 -12.46
C GLU A 595 18.03 -17.78 -13.84
N ALA A 596 18.73 -18.91 -13.91
CA ALA A 596 18.92 -19.67 -15.14
C ALA A 596 17.57 -20.15 -15.71
N ALA A 597 16.69 -20.73 -14.88
CA ALA A 597 15.37 -21.18 -15.30
C ALA A 597 14.48 -20.02 -15.82
N LYS A 598 14.53 -18.84 -15.17
CA LYS A 598 13.83 -17.64 -15.65
C LYS A 598 14.36 -17.17 -17.01
N LYS A 599 15.68 -17.22 -17.20
CA LYS A 599 16.33 -16.84 -18.46
C LYS A 599 15.97 -17.80 -19.60
N ASP A 600 16.03 -19.10 -19.36
CA ASP A 600 15.64 -20.13 -20.33
C ASP A 600 14.15 -20.02 -20.71
N ALA A 601 13.27 -19.71 -19.75
CA ALA A 601 11.85 -19.46 -20.01
C ALA A 601 11.60 -18.19 -20.84
N SER A 602 12.43 -17.15 -20.65
CA SER A 602 12.37 -15.91 -21.45
C SER A 602 12.91 -16.09 -22.87
N GLU A 603 13.96 -16.90 -23.05
CA GLU A 603 14.56 -17.20 -24.36
C GLU A 603 13.66 -18.13 -25.18
N ASN A 604 13.00 -19.12 -24.57
CA ASN A 604 12.01 -19.96 -25.24
C ASN A 604 10.76 -19.16 -25.68
N LYS A 605 10.34 -18.13 -24.94
CA LYS A 605 9.26 -17.21 -25.37
C LYS A 605 9.66 -16.30 -26.54
N MET A 606 10.94 -16.03 -26.75
CA MET A 606 11.42 -15.30 -27.94
C MET A 606 11.67 -16.20 -29.16
N GLY A 607 11.82 -17.52 -28.94
CA GLY A 607 11.95 -18.52 -30.01
C GLY A 607 10.63 -18.91 -30.68
N GLU A 608 9.49 -18.62 -30.05
CA GLU A 608 8.15 -18.76 -30.60
C GLU A 608 7.56 -17.38 -30.97
N LYS A 609 8.04 -16.81 -32.08
CA LYS A 609 7.19 -15.94 -32.92
C LYS A 609 6.82 -16.74 -34.18
N PRO A 610 5.58 -16.62 -34.68
CA PRO A 610 5.00 -17.51 -35.70
C PRO A 610 5.80 -17.61 -37.00
#